data_AF-A0A7C4RAE3-F1
#
_entry.id   AF-A0A7C4RAE3-F1
#
_cell.length_a   1.000
_cell.length_b   1.000
_cell.length_c   1.000
_cell.angle_alpha   90.00
_cell.angle_beta   90.00
_cell.angle_gamma   90.00
#
_symmetry.space_group_name_H-M   'P 1'
#
loop_
_entity.id
_entity.type
_entity.pdbx_description
1 polymer ?
#
loop_
_entity_poly.entity_id
_entity_poly.type
_entity_poly.pdbx_seq_one_letter_code
_entity_poly.pdbx_strand_id
1 'polypeptide(L)'
;MIFYKPIKICSVDEMKRIDERAASEYGIDHLLLMEDAGTAVYNVVIGEIDVVGKKICVFAGTGNNGGDALVAARRLYSHGLSVRVFVIGELSRSTDLMRRNFDLVKKIGVETYVIEREDELDKYIPL
;
A
#
# COMPACT_ATOMS: atom_id res chain seq x y z
N MET A 1 -24.95 -26.82 6.93
CA MET A 1 -25.00 -25.63 7.79
C MET A 1 -23.56 -25.22 8.09
N ILE A 2 -23.05 -24.19 7.43
CA ILE A 2 -21.66 -23.73 7.63
C ILE A 2 -21.69 -22.82 8.86
N PHE A 3 -21.11 -23.28 9.97
CA PHE A 3 -20.89 -22.43 11.13
C PHE A 3 -19.70 -21.51 10.80
N TYR A 4 -19.98 -20.26 10.47
CA TYR A 4 -18.93 -19.25 10.40
C TYR A 4 -18.43 -19.00 11.81
N LYS A 5 -17.19 -19.39 12.09
CA LYS A 5 -16.52 -18.95 13.31
C LYS A 5 -16.37 -17.42 13.17
N PRO A 6 -16.83 -16.62 14.15
CA PRO A 6 -16.74 -15.17 14.03
C PRO A 6 -15.28 -14.76 13.88
N ILE A 7 -15.03 -13.82 12.97
CA ILE A 7 -13.69 -13.24 12.79
C ILE A 7 -13.32 -12.53 14.09
N LYS A 8 -12.14 -12.83 14.61
CA LYS A 8 -11.61 -12.13 15.79
C LYS A 8 -11.04 -10.79 15.36
N ILE A 9 -11.42 -9.73 16.06
CA ILE A 9 -10.82 -8.40 15.90
C ILE A 9 -9.55 -8.36 16.75
N CYS A 10 -8.44 -7.96 16.15
CA CYS A 10 -7.15 -7.82 16.82
C CYS A 10 -6.89 -6.35 17.15
N SER A 11 -6.27 -6.11 18.30
CA SER A 11 -5.63 -4.84 18.61
C SER A 11 -4.36 -4.64 17.78
N VAL A 12 -3.84 -3.42 17.75
CA VAL A 12 -2.58 -3.09 17.07
C VAL A 12 -1.41 -3.95 17.59
N ASP A 13 -1.32 -4.13 18.91
CA ASP A 13 -0.25 -4.93 19.51
C ASP A 13 -0.39 -6.42 19.22
N GLU A 14 -1.62 -6.94 19.16
CA GLU A 14 -1.87 -8.32 18.72
C GLU A 14 -1.47 -8.52 17.26
N MET A 15 -1.81 -7.58 16.38
CA MET A 15 -1.43 -7.66 14.96
C MET A 15 0.09 -7.66 14.78
N LYS A 16 0.80 -6.76 15.48
CA LYS A 16 2.27 -6.74 15.47
C LYS A 16 2.87 -8.08 15.91
N ARG A 17 2.35 -8.66 17.00
CA ARG A 17 2.81 -9.98 17.47
C ARG A 17 2.50 -11.09 16.47
N ILE A 18 1.39 -11.02 15.75
CA ILE A 18 1.06 -11.99 14.71
C ILE A 18 2.08 -11.90 13.57
N ASP A 19 2.39 -10.69 13.09
CA ASP A 19 3.39 -10.48 12.03
C ASP A 19 4.79 -10.93 12.47
N GLU A 20 5.19 -10.59 13.70
CA GLU A 20 6.48 -11.02 14.28
C GLU A 20 6.59 -12.54 14.37
N ARG A 21 5.49 -13.22 14.75
CA ARG A 21 5.43 -14.68 14.80
C ARG A 21 5.45 -15.30 13.41
N ALA A 22 4.79 -14.69 12.43
CA ALA A 22 4.86 -15.13 11.04
C ALA A 22 6.32 -15.16 10.53
N ALA A 23 7.10 -14.12 10.85
CA ALA A 23 8.52 -14.07 10.51
C ALA A 23 9.37 -15.06 11.33
N SER A 24 9.23 -15.05 12.65
CA SER A 24 10.13 -15.81 13.55
C SER A 24 9.81 -17.30 13.66
N GLU A 25 8.54 -17.69 13.66
CA GLU A 25 8.11 -19.09 13.81
C GLU A 25 7.90 -19.79 12.46
N TYR A 26 7.47 -19.05 11.43
CA TYR A 26 7.10 -19.62 10.12
C TYR A 26 8.02 -19.20 8.98
N GLY A 27 8.98 -18.30 9.22
CA GLY A 27 9.95 -17.85 8.21
C GLY A 27 9.35 -16.99 7.10
N ILE A 28 8.17 -16.38 7.33
CA ILE A 28 7.50 -15.54 6.33
C ILE A 28 8.04 -14.12 6.42
N ASP A 29 8.72 -13.66 5.37
CA ASP A 29 9.32 -12.33 5.31
C ASP A 29 8.24 -11.23 5.37
N HIS A 30 8.48 -10.16 6.14
CA HIS A 30 7.56 -9.02 6.24
C HIS A 30 7.27 -8.36 4.89
N LEU A 31 8.20 -8.42 3.94
CA LEU A 31 7.99 -7.95 2.58
C LEU A 31 6.96 -8.81 1.83
N LEU A 32 6.91 -10.12 2.09
CA LEU A 32 5.87 -11.00 1.55
C LEU A 32 4.51 -10.72 2.19
N LEU A 33 4.48 -10.50 3.52
CA LEU A 33 3.24 -10.09 4.20
C LEU A 33 2.68 -8.78 3.63
N MET A 34 3.56 -7.79 3.40
CA MET A 34 3.22 -6.52 2.75
C MET A 34 2.76 -6.72 1.29
N GLU A 35 3.39 -7.64 0.56
CA GLU A 35 2.97 -7.97 -0.80
C GLU A 35 1.54 -8.51 -0.83
N ASP A 36 1.20 -9.39 0.12
CA ASP A 36 -0.13 -9.97 0.25
C ASP A 36 -1.16 -8.92 0.68
N ALA A 37 -0.83 -8.05 1.64
CA ALA A 37 -1.71 -6.98 2.12
C ALA A 37 -2.04 -5.99 0.99
N GLY A 38 -1.04 -5.47 0.28
CA GLY A 38 -1.27 -4.58 -0.86
C GLY A 38 -1.96 -5.28 -2.04
N THR A 39 -1.70 -6.57 -2.23
CA THR A 39 -2.40 -7.41 -3.21
C THR A 39 -3.89 -7.52 -2.91
N ALA A 40 -4.26 -7.70 -1.64
CA ALA A 40 -5.65 -7.73 -1.21
C ALA A 40 -6.36 -6.41 -1.51
N VAL A 41 -5.73 -5.26 -1.23
CA VAL A 41 -6.27 -3.94 -1.59
C VAL A 41 -6.49 -3.82 -3.09
N TYR A 42 -5.50 -4.19 -3.91
CA TYR A 42 -5.66 -4.24 -5.37
C TYR A 42 -6.86 -5.09 -5.77
N ASN A 43 -7.02 -6.29 -5.20
CA ASN A 43 -8.08 -7.23 -5.59
C ASN A 43 -9.48 -6.67 -5.29
N VAL A 44 -9.64 -5.99 -4.15
CA VAL A 44 -10.88 -5.30 -3.82
C VAL A 44 -11.15 -4.18 -4.82
N VAL A 45 -10.15 -3.35 -5.12
CA VAL A 45 -10.31 -2.23 -6.08
C VAL A 45 -10.72 -2.74 -7.46
N ILE A 46 -10.05 -3.76 -8.01
CA ILE A 46 -10.40 -4.28 -9.35
C ILE A 46 -11.71 -5.09 -9.37
N GLY A 47 -12.12 -5.67 -8.24
CA GLY A 47 -13.28 -6.55 -8.15
C GLY A 47 -14.58 -5.82 -7.79
N GLU A 48 -14.49 -4.73 -7.04
CA GLU A 48 -15.65 -4.06 -6.43
C GLU A 48 -15.84 -2.63 -6.93
N ILE A 49 -14.85 -2.02 -7.58
CA ILE A 49 -14.91 -0.65 -8.05
C ILE A 49 -14.81 -0.62 -9.57
N ASP A 50 -15.73 0.09 -10.23
CA ASP A 50 -15.59 0.41 -11.65
C ASP A 50 -14.46 1.43 -11.82
N VAL A 51 -13.32 0.98 -12.31
CA VAL A 51 -12.10 1.80 -12.47
C VAL A 51 -11.78 2.13 -13.94
N VAL A 52 -12.58 1.66 -14.89
CA VAL A 52 -12.30 1.82 -16.32
C VAL A 52 -12.35 3.30 -16.72
N GLY A 53 -11.27 3.77 -17.36
CA GLY A 53 -11.13 5.17 -17.77
C GLY A 53 -10.93 6.18 -16.63
N LYS A 54 -10.84 5.72 -15.38
CA LYS A 54 -10.62 6.59 -14.22
C LYS A 54 -9.13 6.78 -13.94
N LYS A 55 -8.81 7.90 -13.29
CA LYS A 55 -7.49 8.17 -12.71
C LYS A 55 -7.53 7.78 -11.25
N ILE A 56 -6.52 7.04 -10.81
CA ILE A 56 -6.39 6.56 -9.43
C ILE A 56 -5.27 7.34 -8.76
N CYS A 57 -5.58 8.00 -7.66
CA CYS A 57 -4.60 8.62 -6.78
C CYS A 57 -4.38 7.70 -5.57
N VAL A 58 -3.15 7.26 -5.37
CA VAL A 58 -2.75 6.48 -4.19
C VAL A 58 -1.96 7.39 -3.26
N PHE A 59 -2.41 7.47 -2.01
CA PHE A 59 -1.72 8.19 -0.95
C PHE A 59 -0.98 7.19 -0.06
N ALA A 60 0.33 7.35 0.07
CA ALA A 60 1.18 6.48 0.85
C ALA A 60 1.92 7.29 1.92
N GLY A 61 1.79 6.91 3.18
CA GLY A 61 2.64 7.45 4.25
C GLY A 61 4.06 6.87 4.18
N THR A 62 4.92 7.27 5.12
CA THR A 62 6.30 6.76 5.23
C THR A 62 6.42 5.45 6.02
N GLY A 63 5.36 5.03 6.71
CA GLY A 63 5.28 3.77 7.47
C GLY A 63 4.94 2.53 6.62
N ASN A 64 4.77 1.38 7.27
CA ASN A 64 4.48 0.10 6.62
C ASN A 64 3.18 0.13 5.78
N ASN A 65 2.11 0.78 6.27
CA ASN A 65 0.87 0.95 5.49
C ASN A 65 1.10 1.71 4.18
N GLY A 66 2.08 2.62 4.15
CA GLY A 66 2.51 3.26 2.92
C GLY A 66 3.15 2.27 1.95
N GLY A 67 3.92 1.31 2.46
CA GLY A 67 4.42 0.18 1.70
C GLY A 67 3.30 -0.67 1.07
N ASP A 68 2.26 -1.01 1.85
CA ASP A 68 1.09 -1.74 1.34
C ASP A 68 0.38 -0.97 0.21
N ALA A 69 0.20 0.35 0.40
CA ALA A 69 -0.38 1.23 -0.60
C ALA A 69 0.47 1.27 -1.88
N LEU A 70 1.79 1.28 -1.76
CA LEU A 70 2.71 1.26 -2.90
C LEU A 70 2.69 -0.08 -3.64
N VAL A 71 2.53 -1.21 -2.94
CA VAL A 71 2.26 -2.52 -3.56
C VAL A 71 0.96 -2.47 -4.35
N ALA A 72 -0.12 -1.96 -3.76
CA ALA A 72 -1.39 -1.80 -4.48
C ALA A 72 -1.23 -0.91 -5.73
N ALA A 73 -0.53 0.21 -5.60
CA ALA A 73 -0.27 1.15 -6.70
C ALA A 73 0.44 0.48 -7.88
N ARG A 74 1.53 -0.25 -7.64
CA ARG A 74 2.26 -0.93 -8.72
C ARG A 74 1.45 -2.04 -9.39
N ARG A 75 0.58 -2.73 -8.64
CA ARG A 75 -0.29 -3.77 -9.20
C ARG A 75 -1.41 -3.15 -10.05
N LEU A 76 -2.03 -2.07 -9.58
CA LEU A 76 -3.02 -1.31 -10.35
C LEU A 76 -2.40 -0.74 -11.64
N TYR A 77 -1.20 -0.17 -11.55
CA TYR A 77 -0.47 0.33 -12.72
C TYR A 77 -0.14 -0.79 -13.70
N SER A 78 0.35 -1.93 -13.21
CA SER A 78 0.66 -3.10 -14.06
C SER A 78 -0.59 -3.71 -14.70
N HIS A 79 -1.77 -3.46 -14.14
CA HIS A 79 -3.07 -3.81 -14.74
C HIS A 79 -3.50 -2.87 -15.86
N GLY A 80 -2.69 -1.86 -16.20
CA GLY A 80 -2.98 -0.89 -17.27
C GLY A 80 -3.84 0.29 -16.82
N LEU A 81 -4.02 0.49 -15.51
CA LEU A 81 -4.77 1.63 -14.98
C LEU A 81 -3.90 2.89 -14.89
N SER A 82 -4.53 4.06 -15.00
CA SER A 82 -3.85 5.35 -14.80
C SER A 82 -3.69 5.61 -13.31
N VAL A 83 -2.47 5.43 -12.79
CA VAL A 83 -2.15 5.56 -11.36
C VAL A 83 -1.14 6.68 -11.12
N ARG A 84 -1.41 7.50 -10.11
CA ARG A 84 -0.48 8.47 -9.53
C ARG A 84 -0.28 8.18 -8.06
N VAL A 85 0.96 8.28 -7.60
CA VAL A 85 1.33 8.06 -6.21
C VAL A 85 1.74 9.37 -5.56
N PHE A 86 1.17 9.64 -4.40
CA PHE A 86 1.52 10.76 -3.52
C PHE A 86 2.07 10.19 -2.23
N VAL A 87 3.38 10.31 -2.04
CA VAL A 87 4.03 9.96 -0.77
C VAL A 87 3.93 11.15 0.17
N ILE A 88 3.24 10.96 1.30
CA ILE A 88 3.01 12.02 2.29
C ILE A 88 4.03 11.88 3.42
N GLY A 89 4.83 12.94 3.60
CA GLY A 89 5.87 13.04 4.62
C GLY A 89 7.29 12.86 4.09
N GLU A 90 8.26 13.01 5.00
CA GLU A 90 9.69 12.99 4.68
C GLU A 90 10.17 11.56 4.38
N LEU A 91 10.67 11.31 3.16
CA LEU A 91 11.23 10.00 2.77
C LEU A 91 12.39 9.54 3.66
N SER A 92 13.11 10.46 4.31
CA SER A 92 14.18 10.15 5.27
C SER A 92 13.66 9.38 6.49
N ARG A 93 12.35 9.48 6.79
CA ARG A 93 11.66 8.78 7.88
C ARG A 93 10.94 7.52 7.41
N SER A 94 11.13 7.11 6.15
CA SER A 94 10.51 5.90 5.63
C SER A 94 11.07 4.64 6.26
N THR A 95 10.18 3.67 6.50
CA THR A 95 10.59 2.30 6.83
C THR A 95 11.29 1.66 5.63
N ASP A 96 12.17 0.69 5.87
CA ASP A 96 12.87 -0.02 4.79
C ASP A 96 11.90 -0.73 3.83
N LEU A 97 10.79 -1.28 4.36
CA LEU A 97 9.77 -1.96 3.56
C LEU A 97 9.03 -0.98 2.64
N MET A 98 8.64 0.18 3.17
CA MET A 98 8.06 1.26 2.37
C MET A 98 9.05 1.73 1.31
N ARG A 99 10.31 1.96 1.68
CA ARG A 99 11.35 2.45 0.78
C ARG A 99 11.61 1.50 -0.39
N ARG A 100 11.65 0.19 -0.12
CA ARG A 100 11.78 -0.83 -1.18
C ARG A 100 10.64 -0.74 -2.19
N ASN A 101 9.40 -0.63 -1.73
CA ASN A 101 8.25 -0.52 -2.63
C ASN A 101 8.20 0.83 -3.36
N PHE A 102 8.65 1.92 -2.72
CA PHE A 102 8.79 3.22 -3.37
C PHE A 102 9.76 3.16 -4.54
N ASP A 103 10.92 2.53 -4.34
CA ASP A 103 11.91 2.35 -5.41
C ASP A 103 11.36 1.47 -6.55
N LEU A 104 10.58 0.43 -6.25
CA LEU A 104 9.92 -0.41 -7.27
C LEU A 104 8.89 0.37 -8.07
N VAL A 105 8.01 1.11 -7.41
CA VAL A 105 6.99 1.98 -8.03
C VAL A 105 7.64 2.97 -9.01
N LYS A 106 8.76 3.60 -8.61
CA LYS A 106 9.52 4.49 -9.50
C LYS A 106 10.14 3.74 -10.68
N LYS A 107 10.74 2.58 -10.45
CA LYS A 107 11.41 1.78 -11.50
C LYS A 107 10.46 1.30 -12.59
N ILE A 108 9.21 0.99 -12.25
CA ILE A 108 8.21 0.56 -13.24
C ILE A 108 7.53 1.75 -13.95
N GLY A 109 7.85 2.99 -13.57
CA GLY A 109 7.38 4.19 -14.26
C GLY A 109 6.07 4.77 -13.75
N VAL A 110 5.62 4.42 -12.54
CA VAL A 110 4.45 5.10 -11.94
C VAL A 110 4.80 6.56 -11.63
N GLU A 111 3.95 7.48 -12.08
CA GLU A 111 4.09 8.90 -11.76
C GLU A 111 3.96 9.10 -10.24
N THR A 112 5.03 9.60 -9.61
CA THR A 112 5.18 9.63 -8.15
C THR A 112 5.62 11.00 -7.68
N TYR A 113 4.95 11.53 -6.65
CA TYR A 113 5.24 12.82 -6.03
C TYR A 113 5.48 12.63 -4.54
N VAL A 114 6.43 13.37 -3.98
CA VAL A 114 6.67 13.45 -2.54
C VAL A 114 6.12 14.78 -2.06
N ILE A 115 5.25 14.73 -1.06
CA ILE A 115 4.49 15.86 -0.53
C ILE A 115 4.88 15.98 0.95
N GLU A 116 5.69 16.98 1.27
CA GLU A 116 6.13 17.20 2.66
C GLU A 116 5.24 18.21 3.38
N ARG A 117 4.53 19.05 2.63
CA ARG A 117 3.55 19.99 3.15
C ARG A 117 2.25 19.93 2.35
N GLU A 118 1.14 20.19 3.02
CA GLU A 118 -0.21 20.10 2.45
C GLU A 118 -0.41 21.02 1.23
N ASP A 119 0.17 22.23 1.26
CA ASP A 119 0.10 23.23 0.17
C ASP A 119 0.74 22.75 -1.15
N GLU A 120 1.56 21.70 -1.11
CA GLU A 120 2.17 21.14 -2.31
C GLU A 120 1.20 20.24 -3.09
N LEU A 121 0.14 19.74 -2.45
CA LEU A 121 -0.83 18.84 -3.06
C LEU A 121 -1.72 19.57 -4.08
N ASP A 122 -2.07 20.82 -3.81
CA ASP A 122 -2.92 21.67 -4.67
C ASP A 122 -2.37 21.83 -6.08
N LYS A 123 -1.05 21.69 -6.25
CA LYS A 123 -0.37 21.73 -7.56
C LYS A 123 -0.73 20.56 -8.47
N TYR A 124 -1.13 19.43 -7.89
CA TYR A 124 -1.33 18.16 -8.59
C TYR A 124 -2.78 17.70 -8.58
N ILE A 125 -3.53 18.09 -7.56
CA ILE A 125 -4.95 17.81 -7.40
C ILE A 125 -5.63 19.15 -7.08
N PRO A 126 -6.04 19.93 -8.10
CA PRO A 126 -6.86 21.10 -7.85
C PRO A 126 -8.19 20.60 -7.30
N LEU A 127 -8.41 20.79 -6.00
CA LEU A 127 -9.69 20.59 -5.32
C LEU A 127 -10.69 21.67 -5.73
#